data_AF-F9GAG6-F1
#
_entry.id   AF-F9GAG6-F1
#
_cell.length_a   1.000
_cell.length_b   1.000
_cell.length_c   1.000
_cell.angle_alpha   90.00
_cell.angle_beta   90.00
_cell.angle_gamma   90.00
#
_symmetry.space_group_name_H-M   'P 1'
#
loop_
_entity.id
_entity.type
_entity.pdbx_description
1 polymer ?
#
loop_
_entity_poly.entity_id
_entity_poly.type
_entity_poly.pdbx_seq_one_letter_code
_entity_poly.pdbx_strand_id
1 'polypeptide(L)'
;ERDVVENAVQKLVDATYADLTLRSHLGLNGTLTFESHTNLGIADESLSESMDQVSLSSRPSARTSRRRKARGKGNRADQFCISRTSDGQRFPAVAIEYKAPHKLSRDEVITGLVGEIQPDRDVINQEGEGFEFEARRLTTAVITQLFSYMIGK
;
A
#
# COMPACT_ATOMS: atom_id res chain seq x y z
N GLU A 1 -2.29 -16.50 -12.31
CA GLU A 1 -1.87 -16.58 -10.90
C GLU A 1 -2.37 -15.39 -10.07
N ARG A 2 -2.16 -14.14 -10.51
CA ARG A 2 -2.72 -12.94 -9.85
C ARG A 2 -4.21 -13.06 -9.54
N ASP A 3 -5.02 -13.43 -10.54
CA ASP A 3 -6.46 -13.65 -10.35
C ASP A 3 -6.79 -14.71 -9.30
N VAL A 4 -5.94 -15.71 -9.08
CA VAL A 4 -6.19 -16.77 -8.08
C VAL A 4 -6.02 -16.20 -6.68
N VAL A 5 -4.97 -15.41 -6.46
CA VAL A 5 -4.70 -14.77 -5.16
C VAL A 5 -5.71 -13.66 -4.88
N GLU A 6 -5.97 -12.79 -5.87
CA GLU A 6 -6.96 -11.70 -5.73
C GLU A 6 -8.35 -12.25 -5.43
N ASN A 7 -8.80 -13.29 -6.14
CA ASN A 7 -10.09 -13.94 -5.86
C ASN A 7 -10.14 -14.61 -4.48
N ALA A 8 -9.04 -15.20 -4.01
CA ALA A 8 -9.00 -15.80 -2.69
C ALA A 8 -9.09 -14.72 -1.59
N VAL A 9 -8.35 -13.61 -1.74
CA VAL A 9 -8.41 -12.47 -0.82
C VAL A 9 -9.77 -11.81 -0.86
N GLN A 10 -10.36 -11.64 -2.05
CA GLN A 10 -11.73 -11.16 -2.23
C GLN A 10 -12.72 -12.00 -1.43
N LYS A 11 -12.72 -13.33 -1.61
CA LYS A 11 -13.60 -14.25 -0.87
C LYS A 11 -13.40 -14.15 0.64
N LEU A 12 -12.15 -14.05 1.10
CA LEU A 12 -11.84 -13.90 2.52
C LEU A 12 -12.40 -12.59 3.08
N VAL A 13 -12.22 -11.49 2.36
CA VAL A 13 -12.71 -10.15 2.73
C VAL A 13 -14.24 -10.12 2.72
N ASP A 14 -14.89 -10.73 1.73
CA ASP A 14 -16.35 -10.84 1.67
C ASP A 14 -16.92 -11.64 2.83
N ALA A 15 -16.31 -12.79 3.16
CA ALA A 15 -16.70 -13.60 4.31
C ALA A 15 -16.50 -12.83 5.64
N THR A 16 -15.39 -12.10 5.75
CA THR A 16 -15.10 -11.24 6.91
C THR A 16 -16.12 -10.09 7.03
N TYR A 17 -16.54 -9.50 5.91
CA TYR A 17 -17.52 -8.42 5.87
C TYR A 17 -18.94 -8.90 6.21
N ALA A 18 -19.29 -10.15 5.88
CA ALA A 18 -20.56 -10.76 6.21
C ALA A 18 -20.70 -11.05 7.73
N ASP A 19 -19.59 -11.24 8.44
CA ASP A 19 -19.57 -11.43 9.89
C ASP A 19 -19.47 -10.10 10.63
N LEU A 20 -20.51 -9.74 11.41
CA LEU A 20 -20.57 -8.46 12.13
C LEU A 20 -19.43 -8.30 13.16
N THR A 21 -19.02 -9.39 13.81
CA THR A 21 -18.00 -9.37 14.85
C THR A 21 -16.64 -9.11 14.22
N LEU A 22 -16.30 -9.87 13.18
CA LEU A 22 -15.04 -9.72 12.45
C LEU A 22 -14.97 -8.37 11.73
N ARG A 23 -16.07 -7.97 11.08
CA ARG A 23 -16.15 -6.66 10.41
C ARG A 23 -15.90 -5.51 11.37
N SER A 24 -16.49 -5.56 12.56
CA SER A 24 -16.28 -4.53 13.57
C SER A 24 -14.86 -4.57 14.13
N HIS A 25 -14.32 -5.76 14.41
CA HIS A 25 -12.99 -5.93 14.97
C HIS A 25 -11.88 -5.47 14.01
N LEU A 26 -12.04 -5.74 12.71
CA LEU A 26 -11.08 -5.36 11.67
C LEU A 26 -11.36 -3.97 11.06
N GLY A 27 -12.34 -3.22 11.58
CA GLY A 27 -12.63 -1.86 11.13
C GLY A 27 -13.17 -1.76 9.71
N LEU A 28 -13.79 -2.82 9.18
CA LEU A 28 -14.29 -2.91 7.80
C LEU A 28 -15.73 -2.37 7.63
N ASN A 29 -16.20 -1.51 8.55
CA ASN A 29 -17.58 -1.01 8.57
C ASN A 29 -17.86 0.03 7.46
N GLY A 30 -17.96 -0.33 6.20
CA GLY A 30 -18.24 0.61 5.10
C GLY A 30 -18.14 -0.05 3.74
N THR A 31 -18.18 0.74 2.66
CA THR A 31 -18.11 0.17 1.31
C THR A 31 -16.66 -0.20 0.98
N LEU A 32 -16.43 -1.46 0.61
CA LEU A 32 -15.13 -1.94 0.18
C LEU A 32 -14.96 -1.77 -1.33
N THR A 33 -13.86 -1.18 -1.76
CA THR A 33 -13.48 -1.01 -3.17
C THR A 33 -12.14 -1.69 -3.44
N PHE A 34 -12.09 -2.46 -4.52
CA PHE A 34 -10.92 -3.23 -4.93
C PHE A 34 -10.20 -2.49 -6.05
N GLU A 35 -8.92 -2.20 -5.85
CA GLU A 35 -8.13 -1.44 -6.81
C GLU A 35 -6.88 -2.17 -7.25
N SER A 36 -6.86 -2.43 -8.56
CA SER A 36 -5.65 -2.81 -9.29
C SER A 36 -5.00 -1.58 -9.90
N HIS A 37 -3.69 -1.66 -10.14
CA HIS A 37 -2.87 -0.64 -10.78
C HIS A 37 -3.34 -0.26 -12.20
N THR A 38 -4.15 -1.10 -12.85
CA THR A 38 -4.75 -0.82 -14.18
C THR A 38 -5.97 0.11 -14.10
N ASN A 39 -6.68 0.15 -12.98
CA ASN A 39 -7.91 0.97 -12.83
C ASN A 39 -7.62 2.41 -12.35
N LEU A 40 -6.35 2.74 -12.11
CA LEU A 40 -5.91 4.01 -11.53
C LEU A 40 -5.49 5.06 -12.55
N GLY A 41 -5.55 4.75 -13.84
CA GLY A 41 -5.30 5.70 -14.92
C GLY A 41 -6.49 6.60 -15.27
N ILE A 42 -7.70 6.28 -14.79
CA ILE A 42 -8.94 6.98 -15.22
C ILE A 42 -9.22 8.22 -14.35
N ALA A 43 -8.75 8.26 -13.10
CA ALA A 43 -8.97 9.42 -12.23
C ALA A 43 -8.05 10.63 -12.54
N ASP A 44 -7.00 10.44 -13.34
CA ASP A 44 -6.01 11.48 -13.68
C ASP A 44 -6.38 12.27 -14.96
N GLU A 45 -7.44 11.87 -15.69
CA GLU A 45 -7.84 12.58 -16.91
C GLU A 45 -8.45 13.97 -16.62
N SER A 46 -9.05 14.16 -15.43
CA SER A 46 -9.62 15.46 -15.04
C SER A 46 -8.59 16.57 -14.79
N LEU A 47 -7.29 16.23 -14.74
CA LEU A 47 -6.20 17.20 -14.55
C LEU A 47 -5.43 17.49 -15.84
N SER A 48 -5.72 16.78 -16.94
CA SER A 48 -5.03 17.00 -18.23
C SER A 48 -5.64 18.11 -19.08
N GLU A 49 -6.86 18.59 -18.79
CA GLU A 49 -7.51 19.67 -19.56
C GLU A 49 -7.09 21.09 -19.15
N SER A 50 -6.29 21.27 -18.09
CA SER A 50 -5.96 22.62 -17.57
C SER A 50 -4.51 23.07 -17.82
N MET A 51 -3.83 22.51 -18.83
CA MET A 51 -2.48 22.94 -19.23
C MET A 51 -2.42 23.95 -20.38
N ASP A 52 -3.56 24.32 -20.98
CA ASP A 52 -3.62 25.40 -21.96
C ASP A 52 -4.12 26.68 -21.30
N GLN A 53 -3.21 27.42 -20.63
CA GLN A 53 -3.21 28.89 -20.44
C GLN A 53 -2.44 29.30 -19.17
N VAL A 54 -1.12 29.46 -19.26
CA VAL A 54 -0.38 30.28 -18.28
C VAL A 54 0.65 31.18 -18.97
N SER A 55 0.22 32.41 -19.27
CA SER A 55 1.12 33.54 -19.54
C SER A 55 1.66 34.11 -18.22
N LEU A 56 2.93 34.50 -18.24
CA LEU A 56 3.76 34.96 -17.12
C LEU A 56 3.26 36.26 -16.48
N SER A 57 3.09 36.31 -15.14
CA SER A 57 3.56 37.42 -14.27
C SER A 57 3.18 37.24 -12.78
N SER A 58 4.16 37.57 -11.92
CA SER A 58 4.09 38.02 -10.50
C SER A 58 3.35 37.23 -9.40
N ARG A 59 4.11 36.80 -8.37
CA ARG A 59 3.69 36.41 -7.00
C ARG A 59 3.18 37.64 -6.20
N PRO A 60 2.47 37.52 -5.02
CA PRO A 60 2.61 36.45 -4.02
C PRO A 60 1.36 35.97 -3.23
N SER A 61 1.58 34.87 -2.48
CA SER A 61 0.91 34.43 -1.23
C SER A 61 -0.42 33.67 -1.33
N ALA A 62 -0.35 32.34 -1.18
CA ALA A 62 -1.29 31.58 -0.36
C ALA A 62 -0.66 30.24 0.03
N ARG A 63 -0.72 29.91 1.33
CA ARG A 63 -0.32 28.63 1.90
C ARG A 63 -1.15 27.51 1.28
N THR A 64 -0.54 26.63 0.50
CA THR A 64 -1.13 25.34 0.16
C THR A 64 -0.19 24.22 0.60
N SER A 65 -0.78 23.30 1.36
CA SER A 65 -0.19 22.10 1.90
C SER A 65 0.76 21.44 0.90
N ARG A 66 2.06 21.45 1.21
CA ARG A 66 3.02 20.55 0.55
C ARG A 66 2.67 19.13 1.01
N ARG A 67 1.69 18.51 0.35
CA ARG A 67 1.50 17.06 0.36
C ARG A 67 2.81 16.50 -0.19
N ARG A 68 3.71 16.12 0.70
CA ARG A 68 5.00 15.50 0.33
C ARG A 68 4.63 14.27 -0.48
N LYS A 69 4.77 14.36 -1.81
CA LYS A 69 4.71 13.17 -2.69
C LYS A 69 5.73 12.21 -2.11
N ALA A 70 5.26 11.16 -1.43
CA ALA A 70 6.10 10.08 -0.97
C ALA A 70 6.83 9.58 -2.22
N ARG A 71 8.15 9.81 -2.25
CA ARG A 71 8.99 9.60 -3.43
C ARG A 71 9.31 8.12 -3.54
N GLY A 72 8.27 7.31 -3.68
CA GLY A 72 8.31 5.88 -3.94
C GLY A 72 7.58 5.61 -5.25
N LYS A 73 8.20 5.98 -6.37
CA LYS A 73 7.74 5.57 -7.70
C LYS A 73 8.22 4.13 -7.94
N GLY A 74 7.80 3.22 -7.04
CA GLY A 74 8.01 1.79 -7.20
C GLY A 74 7.14 1.24 -8.32
N ASN A 75 7.52 0.08 -8.87
CA ASN A 75 6.77 -0.60 -9.91
C ASN A 75 5.36 -0.97 -9.40
N ARG A 76 4.37 -0.12 -9.69
CA ARG A 76 2.97 -0.32 -9.26
C ARG A 76 2.31 -1.55 -9.88
N ALA A 77 2.93 -2.12 -10.91
CA ALA A 77 2.42 -3.26 -11.66
C ALA A 77 2.25 -4.54 -10.82
N ASP A 78 2.83 -4.58 -9.61
CA ASP A 78 2.77 -5.74 -8.72
C ASP A 78 1.96 -5.47 -7.45
N GLN A 79 1.25 -4.34 -7.36
CA GLN A 79 0.53 -3.90 -6.16
C GLN A 79 -0.98 -3.83 -6.37
N PHE A 80 -1.73 -4.27 -5.36
CA PHE A 80 -3.20 -4.26 -5.28
C PHE A 80 -3.64 -3.76 -3.90
N CYS A 81 -4.73 -3.00 -3.82
CA CYS A 81 -5.22 -2.48 -2.54
C CYS A 81 -6.75 -2.49 -2.48
N ILE A 82 -7.27 -2.88 -1.32
CA ILE A 82 -8.68 -2.81 -0.97
C ILE A 82 -8.83 -1.67 0.01
N SER A 83 -9.77 -0.78 -0.26
CA SER A 83 -10.06 0.34 0.64
C SER A 83 -11.49 0.34 1.10
N ARG A 84 -11.69 0.81 2.33
CA ARG A 84 -12.98 1.14 2.88
C ARG A 84 -13.28 2.61 2.63
N THR A 85 -14.48 2.91 2.18
CA THR A 85 -15.01 4.28 2.13
C THR A 85 -16.05 4.48 3.23
N SER A 86 -15.90 5.56 4.00
CA SER A 86 -16.83 6.02 5.04
C SER A 86 -16.91 7.54 4.95
N ASP A 87 -18.11 8.12 4.86
CA ASP A 87 -18.31 9.57 4.88
C ASP A 87 -17.51 10.33 3.81
N GLY A 88 -17.33 9.71 2.64
CA GLY A 88 -16.52 10.23 1.54
C GLY A 88 -15.00 10.16 1.77
N GLN A 89 -14.56 9.73 2.96
CA GLN A 89 -13.15 9.44 3.24
C GLN A 89 -12.81 7.99 2.96
N ARG A 90 -11.58 7.78 2.49
CA ARG A 90 -11.09 6.48 2.07
C ARG A 90 -9.95 6.02 2.97
N PHE A 91 -10.06 4.78 3.44
CA PHE A 91 -9.13 4.13 4.36
C PHE A 91 -8.60 2.84 3.72
N PRO A 92 -7.28 2.65 3.58
CA PRO A 92 -6.74 1.40 3.07
C PRO A 92 -6.96 0.29 4.11
N ALA A 93 -7.50 -0.84 3.67
CA ALA A 93 -7.85 -1.97 4.53
C ALA A 93 -6.90 -3.16 4.30
N VAL A 94 -6.62 -3.48 3.04
CA VAL A 94 -5.77 -4.61 2.65
C VAL A 94 -4.89 -4.18 1.48
N ALA A 95 -3.67 -4.68 1.42
CA ALA A 95 -2.83 -4.54 0.24
C ALA A 95 -2.08 -5.85 -0.06
N ILE A 96 -1.80 -6.07 -1.34
CA ILE A 96 -1.06 -7.24 -1.84
C ILE A 96 0.10 -6.72 -2.67
N GLU A 97 1.29 -7.30 -2.46
CA GLU A 97 2.46 -7.07 -3.31
C GLU A 97 2.98 -8.40 -3.83
N TYR A 98 3.07 -8.53 -5.15
CA TYR A 98 3.63 -9.72 -5.79
C TYR A 98 5.16 -9.60 -5.89
N LYS A 99 5.87 -10.62 -5.43
CA LYS A 99 7.32 -10.75 -5.60
C LYS A 99 7.65 -12.10 -6.19
N ALA A 100 8.56 -12.11 -7.15
CA ALA A 100 9.13 -13.35 -7.66
C ALA A 100 9.96 -14.03 -6.55
N PRO A 101 10.00 -15.38 -6.48
CA PRO A 101 10.69 -16.10 -5.41
C PRO A 101 12.18 -15.74 -5.24
N HIS A 102 12.86 -15.34 -6.32
CA HIS A 102 14.26 -14.91 -6.28
C HIS A 102 14.47 -13.49 -5.74
N LYS A 103 13.39 -12.71 -5.54
CA LYS A 103 13.43 -11.37 -4.92
C LYS A 103 12.99 -11.38 -3.46
N LEU A 104 12.14 -12.34 -3.11
CA LEU A 104 11.64 -12.59 -1.76
C LEU A 104 11.12 -14.03 -1.73
N SER A 105 11.91 -14.91 -1.14
CA SER A 105 11.61 -16.33 -0.99
C SER A 105 10.63 -16.56 0.16
N ARG A 106 10.00 -17.74 0.15
CA ARG A 106 9.09 -18.15 1.23
C ARG A 106 9.83 -18.25 2.57
N ASP A 107 11.07 -18.73 2.56
CA ASP A 107 11.86 -18.90 3.79
C ASP A 107 12.25 -17.55 4.39
N GLU A 108 12.57 -16.56 3.57
CA GLU A 108 12.79 -15.17 4.03
C GLU A 108 11.51 -14.58 4.64
N VAL A 109 10.33 -14.82 4.05
CA VAL A 109 9.05 -14.34 4.61
C VAL A 109 8.76 -15.01 5.95
N ILE A 110 8.87 -16.34 6.02
CA ILE A 110 8.61 -17.10 7.25
C ILE A 110 9.58 -16.67 8.35
N THR A 111 10.87 -16.57 8.04
CA THR A 111 11.91 -16.22 9.01
C THR A 111 11.80 -14.76 9.44
N GLY A 112 11.57 -13.85 8.48
CA GLY A 112 11.42 -12.43 8.76
C GLY A 112 10.21 -12.11 9.63
N LEU A 113 9.12 -12.88 9.50
CA LEU A 113 7.87 -12.70 10.25
C LEU A 113 7.70 -13.62 11.46
N VAL A 114 8.78 -14.27 11.93
CA VAL A 114 8.70 -15.18 13.08
C VAL A 114 8.27 -14.47 14.39
N GLY A 115 8.48 -13.15 14.47
CA GLY A 115 8.10 -12.33 15.61
C GLY A 115 7.75 -10.90 15.21
N GLU A 116 7.30 -10.12 16.19
CA GLU A 116 7.04 -8.69 15.99
C GLU A 116 8.32 -7.97 15.54
N ILE A 117 8.19 -7.14 14.51
CA ILE A 117 9.26 -6.27 14.04
C ILE A 117 8.94 -4.84 14.44
N GLN A 118 9.86 -4.21 15.17
CA GLN A 118 9.85 -2.78 15.46
C GLN A 118 10.95 -2.12 14.62
N PRO A 119 10.63 -1.45 13.48
CA PRO A 119 11.64 -1.00 12.52
C PRO A 119 12.76 -0.15 13.12
N ASP A 120 12.43 0.78 14.02
CA ASP A 120 13.41 1.67 14.67
C ASP A 120 14.40 0.90 15.57
N ARG A 121 13.94 -0.17 16.21
CA ARG A 121 14.74 -1.00 17.12
C ARG A 121 15.50 -2.10 16.40
N ASP A 122 14.84 -2.76 15.43
CA ASP A 122 15.28 -4.04 14.89
C ASP A 122 15.96 -3.94 13.53
N VAL A 123 15.79 -2.82 12.79
CA VAL A 123 16.20 -2.74 11.37
C VAL A 123 16.90 -1.43 11.02
N ILE A 124 16.33 -0.28 11.40
CA ILE A 124 16.83 1.04 11.01
C ILE A 124 18.14 1.32 11.75
N ASN A 125 19.20 1.58 10.97
CA ASN A 125 20.56 1.80 11.47
C ASN A 125 21.10 0.68 12.38
N GLN A 126 20.56 -0.53 12.24
CA GLN A 126 21.07 -1.70 12.92
C GLN A 126 22.02 -2.47 12.00
N GLU A 127 23.05 -3.04 12.60
CA GLU A 127 23.92 -4.03 11.97
C GLU A 127 23.58 -5.41 12.52
N GLY A 128 23.60 -6.40 11.66
CA GLY A 128 23.35 -7.79 12.04
C GLY A 128 23.88 -8.71 10.96
N GLU A 129 24.16 -9.94 11.36
CA GLU A 129 24.72 -10.95 10.48
C GLU A 129 23.80 -12.18 10.42
N GLY A 130 23.89 -12.90 9.31
CA GLY A 130 23.17 -14.15 9.11
C GLY A 130 21.78 -14.00 8.53
N PHE A 131 21.19 -15.14 8.24
CA PHE A 131 19.95 -15.24 7.47
C PHE A 131 18.75 -14.61 8.16
N GLU A 132 18.62 -14.76 9.49
CA GLU A 132 17.47 -14.22 10.23
C GLU A 132 17.41 -12.69 10.19
N PHE A 133 18.57 -12.03 10.34
CA PHE A 133 18.65 -10.57 10.29
C PHE A 133 18.33 -10.05 8.89
N GLU A 134 18.92 -10.65 7.85
CA GLU A 134 18.66 -10.25 6.46
C GLU A 134 17.19 -10.52 6.06
N ALA A 135 16.63 -11.67 6.46
CA ALA A 135 15.22 -12.00 6.21
C ALA A 135 14.27 -11.00 6.88
N ARG A 136 14.53 -10.63 8.14
CA ARG A 136 13.78 -9.60 8.87
C ARG A 136 13.89 -8.25 8.18
N ARG A 137 15.10 -7.84 7.81
CA ARG A 137 15.37 -6.57 7.13
C ARG A 137 14.68 -6.49 5.77
N LEU A 138 14.80 -7.53 4.94
CA LEU A 138 14.18 -7.60 3.62
C LEU A 138 12.66 -7.55 3.71
N THR A 139 12.07 -8.36 4.60
CA THR A 139 10.62 -8.39 4.80
C THR A 139 10.10 -7.05 5.31
N THR A 140 10.83 -6.41 6.23
CA THR A 140 10.51 -5.05 6.72
C THR A 140 10.52 -4.03 5.58
N ALA A 141 11.52 -4.09 4.70
CA ALA A 141 11.60 -3.19 3.55
C ALA A 141 10.39 -3.37 2.61
N VAL A 142 10.00 -4.61 2.32
CA VAL A 142 8.84 -4.91 1.46
C VAL A 142 7.53 -4.42 2.10
N ILE A 143 7.31 -4.69 3.39
CA ILE A 143 6.11 -4.24 4.11
C ILE A 143 6.06 -2.71 4.17
N THR A 144 7.18 -2.06 4.46
CA THR A 144 7.24 -0.59 4.54
C THR A 144 6.98 0.04 3.17
N GLN A 145 7.50 -0.57 2.10
CA GLN A 145 7.20 -0.15 0.73
C GLN A 145 5.70 -0.28 0.41
N LEU A 146 5.09 -1.40 0.76
CA LEU A 146 3.66 -1.63 0.58
C LEU A 146 2.81 -0.66 1.41
N PHE A 147 3.21 -0.40 2.66
CA PHE A 147 2.56 0.58 3.52
C PHE A 147 2.65 1.99 2.95
N SER A 148 3.82 2.40 2.44
CA SER A 148 3.97 3.69 1.76
C SER A 148 3.04 3.81 0.55
N TYR A 149 2.73 2.72 -0.15
CA TYR A 149 1.72 2.72 -1.21
C TYR A 149 0.29 2.89 -0.65
N MET A 150 -0.03 2.26 0.49
CA MET A 150 -1.33 2.40 1.15
C MET A 150 -1.61 3.84 1.62
N ILE A 151 -0.62 4.53 2.20
CA ILE A 151 -0.78 5.91 2.73
C ILE A 151 -0.44 7.02 1.74
N GLY A 152 0.26 6.69 0.65
CA GLY A 152 0.69 7.65 -0.37
C GLY A 152 -0.41 8.06 -1.36
N LYS A 153 -1.62 7.50 -1.21
CA LYS A 153 -2.84 7.90 -1.90
C LYS A 153 -3.62 8.93 -1.07
#